data_AF-A0A356TK13-F1
#
_entry.id   AF-A0A356TK13-F1
#
_cell.length_a   1.000
_cell.length_b   1.000
_cell.length_c   1.000
_cell.angle_alpha   90.00
_cell.angle_beta   90.00
_cell.angle_gamma   90.00
#
_symmetry.space_group_name_H-M   'P 1'
#
loop_
_entity.id
_entity.type
_entity.pdbx_description
1 polymer ?
#
loop_
_entity_poly.entity_id
_entity_poly.type
_entity_poly.pdbx_seq_one_letter_code
_entity_poly.pdbx_strand_id
1 'polypeptide(L)'
;APSNRRDYGDGERIYDHFVQPSKIELSLVGAHLATKRAFESDPGDSRIGGYEGTLLEHDLAKTGGSRLAVGRLRVCSRITTEAADFSYAVLHFGDHNLMGGIRPFGNAARHVGLHGALSHPFGRADLAEVVRQIDRLFEGQTFSLRHLLLDDREEIMRQLLADRTRRMEERVEALYDQTAPLIRFLESVDLTSPPVFGMAAEYTLRARLRAAVGAGMAIDLVTVSRLIADAKEASVALDPVALGRALQETLEQVVEALAAAPEDLDMWTTAAALAEFVAGTPWQLDPREAQNGLWRLWAERLPVWRARGITEDPHARERERQLLAVAAGLGFRV
;
A
#
# COMPACT_ATOMS: atom_id res chain seq x y z
N ALA A 1 -46.89 16.16 13.17
CA ALA A 1 -47.61 14.90 13.51
C ALA A 1 -47.00 14.31 14.78
N PRO A 2 -47.79 13.72 15.68
CA PRO A 2 -47.29 13.12 16.92
C PRO A 2 -46.47 11.86 16.62
N SER A 3 -45.39 11.65 17.37
CA SER A 3 -44.54 10.47 17.26
C SER A 3 -45.25 9.23 17.79
N ASN A 4 -44.94 8.06 17.21
CA ASN A 4 -45.36 6.76 17.72
C ASN A 4 -44.68 6.41 19.07
N ARG A 5 -43.65 7.15 19.47
CA ARG A 5 -43.01 7.07 20.79
C ARG A 5 -43.26 8.34 21.60
N ARG A 6 -43.91 8.18 22.75
CA ARG A 6 -44.27 9.29 23.67
C ARG A 6 -43.08 10.14 24.10
N ASP A 7 -41.90 9.52 24.27
CA ASP A 7 -40.68 10.22 24.72
C ASP A 7 -40.19 11.29 23.74
N TYR A 8 -40.54 11.17 22.45
CA TYR A 8 -40.09 12.07 21.40
C TYR A 8 -41.09 13.17 21.05
N GLY A 9 -42.33 13.09 21.53
CA GLY A 9 -43.36 14.10 21.31
C GLY A 9 -43.86 14.12 19.87
N ASP A 10 -43.26 14.96 19.02
CA ASP A 10 -43.69 15.22 17.64
C ASP A 10 -42.51 15.26 16.66
N GLY A 11 -42.82 15.40 15.38
CA GLY A 11 -41.81 15.48 14.32
C GLY A 11 -40.88 16.69 14.41
N GLU A 12 -41.32 17.80 15.02
CA GLU A 12 -40.49 19.01 15.19
C GLU A 12 -39.40 18.76 16.23
N ARG A 13 -39.75 18.18 17.38
CA ARG A 13 -38.77 17.81 18.42
C ARG A 13 -37.80 16.74 17.93
N ILE A 14 -38.26 15.78 17.12
CA ILE A 14 -37.36 14.79 16.51
C ILE A 14 -36.37 15.47 15.55
N TYR A 15 -36.87 16.38 14.71
CA TYR A 15 -36.03 17.14 13.79
C TYR A 15 -34.99 17.97 14.54
N ASP A 16 -35.40 18.76 15.53
CA ASP A 16 -34.52 19.64 16.29
C ASP A 16 -33.49 18.88 17.14
N HIS A 17 -33.87 17.72 17.69
CA HIS A 17 -33.01 16.99 18.62
C HIS A 17 -32.08 15.97 17.95
N PHE A 18 -32.48 15.40 16.81
CA PHE A 18 -31.72 14.34 16.15
C PHE A 18 -31.24 14.69 14.74
N VAL A 19 -32.02 15.46 13.97
CA VAL A 19 -31.70 15.77 12.57
C VAL A 19 -30.84 17.03 12.48
N GLN A 20 -31.25 18.11 13.12
CA GLN A 20 -30.56 19.41 13.07
C GLN A 20 -29.12 19.35 13.60
N PRO A 21 -28.81 18.65 14.71
CA PRO A 21 -27.44 18.52 15.19
C PRO A 21 -26.56 17.63 14.30
N SER A 22 -27.18 16.77 13.48
CA SER A 22 -26.50 15.88 12.54
C SER A 22 -26.32 16.51 11.16
N LYS A 23 -26.78 17.76 10.95
CA LYS A 23 -26.67 18.46 9.68
C LYS A 23 -25.21 18.81 9.39
N ILE A 24 -24.69 18.26 8.30
CA ILE A 24 -23.37 18.63 7.78
C ILE A 24 -23.53 19.90 6.94
N GLU A 25 -22.81 20.95 7.33
CA GLU A 25 -22.76 22.20 6.56
C GLU A 25 -22.02 22.00 5.23
N LEU A 26 -22.52 22.62 4.14
CA LEU A 26 -21.91 22.50 2.82
C LEU A 26 -20.47 23.04 2.77
N SER A 27 -20.13 23.98 3.64
CA SER A 27 -18.76 24.49 3.81
C SER A 27 -17.82 23.42 4.37
N LEU A 28 -18.30 22.54 5.26
CA LEU A 28 -17.49 21.43 5.78
C LEU A 28 -17.22 20.40 4.69
N VAL A 29 -18.23 20.05 3.89
CA VAL A 29 -18.07 19.20 2.70
C VAL A 29 -17.12 19.84 1.68
N GLY A 30 -17.23 21.16 1.49
CA GLY A 30 -16.33 21.90 0.61
C GLY A 30 -14.88 21.90 1.09
N ALA A 31 -14.63 22.14 2.39
CA ALA A 31 -13.30 22.08 3.00
C ALA A 31 -12.66 20.70 2.80
N HIS A 32 -13.50 19.68 2.89
CA HIS A 32 -13.13 18.29 2.71
C HIS A 32 -12.72 17.98 1.27
N LEU A 33 -13.57 18.31 0.29
CA LEU A 33 -13.26 18.16 -1.14
C LEU A 33 -12.00 18.93 -1.52
N ALA A 34 -11.87 20.17 -1.03
CA ALA A 34 -10.71 21.02 -1.25
C ALA A 34 -9.42 20.36 -0.74
N THR A 35 -9.48 19.72 0.43
CA THR A 35 -8.32 19.04 1.02
C THR A 35 -7.91 17.83 0.21
N LYS A 36 -8.87 16.96 -0.16
CA LYS A 36 -8.60 15.80 -1.00
C LYS A 36 -7.90 16.18 -2.31
N ARG A 37 -8.37 17.26 -2.95
CA ARG A 37 -7.79 17.83 -4.18
C ARG A 37 -6.39 18.43 -3.98
N ALA A 38 -5.99 18.78 -2.76
CA ALA A 38 -4.63 19.25 -2.47
C ALA A 38 -3.60 18.09 -2.36
N PHE A 39 -4.06 16.85 -2.09
CA PHE A 39 -3.20 15.68 -1.93
C PHE A 39 -3.19 14.76 -3.14
N GLU A 40 -4.34 14.54 -3.77
CA GLU A 40 -4.52 13.59 -4.89
C GLU A 40 -4.37 14.28 -6.26
N SER A 41 -3.66 13.62 -7.18
CA SER A 41 -3.46 14.14 -8.54
C SER A 41 -4.60 13.78 -9.52
N ASP A 42 -5.40 12.75 -9.21
CA ASP A 42 -6.58 12.37 -9.98
C ASP A 42 -7.69 11.78 -9.10
N PRO A 43 -8.49 12.62 -8.42
CA PRO A 43 -9.67 12.16 -7.71
C PRO A 43 -10.77 11.90 -8.73
N GLY A 44 -10.78 10.66 -9.24
CA GLY A 44 -11.81 10.17 -10.17
C GLY A 44 -13.23 10.24 -9.61
N ASP A 45 -13.41 10.49 -8.31
CA ASP A 45 -14.73 10.69 -7.71
C ASP A 45 -14.81 11.96 -6.85
N SER A 46 -15.78 12.79 -7.21
CA SER A 46 -16.10 14.09 -6.59
C SER A 46 -17.16 13.98 -5.49
N ARG A 47 -17.32 12.78 -4.94
CA ARG A 47 -18.46 12.41 -4.10
C ARG A 47 -18.03 12.13 -2.67
N ILE A 48 -18.84 12.60 -1.73
CA ILE A 48 -18.70 12.30 -0.30
C ILE A 48 -20.10 12.03 0.24
N GLY A 49 -20.39 10.75 0.52
CA GLY A 49 -21.73 10.33 0.95
C GLY A 49 -22.83 10.82 0.01
N GLY A 50 -23.77 11.60 0.54
CA GLY A 50 -24.88 12.20 -0.21
C GLY A 50 -24.56 13.49 -0.97
N TYR A 51 -23.30 13.92 -1.00
CA TYR A 51 -22.89 15.20 -1.61
C TYR A 51 -22.02 15.00 -2.85
N GLU A 52 -22.10 15.95 -3.77
CA GLU A 52 -21.33 16.00 -5.00
C GLU A 52 -20.60 17.34 -5.11
N GLY A 53 -19.32 17.28 -5.46
CA GLY A 53 -18.41 18.42 -5.52
C GLY A 53 -17.88 18.65 -6.92
N THR A 54 -18.20 19.76 -7.58
CA THR A 54 -17.62 20.12 -8.86
C THR A 54 -16.48 21.11 -8.66
N LEU A 55 -15.27 20.75 -9.09
CA LEU A 55 -14.14 21.66 -9.10
C LEU A 55 -14.29 22.62 -10.28
N LEU A 56 -14.35 23.92 -10.02
CA LEU A 56 -14.53 24.96 -11.03
C LEU A 56 -13.19 25.57 -11.42
N GLU A 57 -12.33 25.83 -10.43
CA GLU A 57 -10.98 26.37 -10.61
C GLU A 57 -10.06 25.69 -9.61
N HIS A 58 -8.84 25.35 -10.02
CA HIS A 58 -7.85 24.71 -9.16
C HIS A 58 -6.44 25.03 -9.62
N ASP A 59 -5.67 25.62 -8.72
CA ASP A 59 -4.24 25.81 -8.89
C ASP A 59 -3.51 25.14 -7.72
N LEU A 60 -2.47 24.37 -8.04
CA LEU A 60 -1.66 23.63 -7.09
C LEU A 60 -0.20 24.01 -7.28
N ALA A 61 0.33 24.76 -6.32
CA ALA A 61 1.74 25.12 -6.26
C ALA A 61 2.49 24.20 -5.28
N LYS A 62 3.75 23.87 -5.61
CA LYS A 62 4.63 23.07 -4.75
C LYS A 62 5.96 23.80 -4.57
N THR A 63 6.40 23.94 -3.31
CA THR A 63 7.68 24.55 -2.94
C THR A 63 8.32 23.71 -1.83
N GLY A 64 9.44 23.04 -2.14
CA GLY A 64 10.09 22.12 -1.21
C GLY A 64 9.16 20.97 -0.80
N GLY A 65 8.95 20.79 0.51
CA GLY A 65 8.01 19.81 1.06
C GLY A 65 6.57 20.30 1.20
N SER A 66 6.29 21.56 0.87
CA SER A 66 5.01 22.21 1.11
C SER A 66 4.19 22.33 -0.18
N ARG A 67 2.87 22.35 -0.04
CA ARG A 67 1.90 22.48 -1.15
C ARG A 67 0.87 23.55 -0.81
N LEU A 68 0.48 24.33 -1.80
CA LEU A 68 -0.62 25.29 -1.69
C LEU A 68 -1.61 25.01 -2.81
N ALA A 69 -2.84 24.69 -2.44
CA ALA A 69 -3.97 24.60 -3.36
C ALA A 69 -4.88 25.81 -3.16
N VAL A 70 -5.22 26.53 -4.24
CA VAL A 70 -6.21 27.61 -4.22
C VAL A 70 -7.20 27.35 -5.34
N GLY A 71 -8.49 27.54 -5.06
CA GLY A 71 -9.48 27.25 -6.08
C GLY A 71 -10.92 27.58 -5.71
N ARG A 72 -11.80 27.19 -6.63
CA ARG A 72 -13.25 27.33 -6.53
C ARG A 72 -13.88 25.96 -6.70
N LEU A 73 -14.84 25.65 -5.84
CA LEU A 73 -15.63 24.43 -5.93
C LEU A 73 -17.11 24.73 -5.72
N ARG A 74 -17.96 23.90 -6.30
CA ARG A 74 -19.39 23.87 -6.06
C ARG A 74 -19.74 22.59 -5.32
N VAL A 75 -20.44 22.70 -4.20
CA VAL A 75 -20.99 21.54 -3.48
C VAL A 75 -22.49 21.49 -3.72
N CYS A 76 -23.02 20.30 -3.99
CA CYS A 76 -24.43 20.02 -4.15
C CYS A 76 -24.84 18.83 -3.27
N SER A 77 -25.91 18.98 -2.50
CA SER A 77 -26.58 17.88 -1.81
C SER A 77 -27.46 17.12 -2.78
N ARG A 78 -27.24 15.80 -2.94
CA ARG A 78 -28.07 14.96 -3.82
C ARG A 78 -29.44 14.63 -3.23
N ILE A 79 -29.62 14.89 -1.94
CA ILE A 79 -30.88 14.62 -1.21
C ILE A 79 -31.76 15.88 -1.21
N THR A 80 -31.19 17.01 -0.78
CA THR A 80 -31.93 18.28 -0.62
C THR A 80 -31.81 19.20 -1.84
N THR A 81 -30.95 18.89 -2.80
CA THR A 81 -30.60 19.75 -3.97
C THR A 81 -29.99 21.11 -3.63
N GLU A 82 -29.73 21.35 -2.34
CA GLU A 82 -29.05 22.55 -1.87
C GLU A 82 -27.64 22.60 -2.45
N ALA A 83 -27.27 23.74 -3.04
CA ALA A 83 -25.97 23.91 -3.66
C ALA A 83 -25.36 25.26 -3.30
N ALA A 84 -24.05 25.27 -3.11
CA ALA A 84 -23.28 26.47 -2.81
C ALA A 84 -21.90 26.43 -3.48
N ASP A 85 -21.47 27.60 -3.96
CA ASP A 85 -20.15 27.81 -4.51
C ASP A 85 -19.23 28.37 -3.42
N PHE A 86 -17.99 27.87 -3.36
CA PHE A 86 -17.00 28.25 -2.38
C PHE A 86 -15.68 28.63 -3.03
N SER A 87 -15.01 29.62 -2.47
CA SER A 87 -13.57 29.82 -2.64
C SER A 87 -12.84 29.13 -1.51
N TYR A 88 -11.73 28.46 -1.81
CA TYR A 88 -10.95 27.76 -0.81
C TYR A 88 -9.44 28.00 -1.00
N ALA A 89 -8.70 27.78 0.07
CA ALA A 89 -7.26 27.62 0.05
C ALA A 89 -6.87 26.50 1.01
N VAL A 90 -5.89 25.69 0.64
CA VAL A 90 -5.32 24.63 1.48
C VAL A 90 -3.81 24.73 1.41
N LEU A 91 -3.19 25.01 2.56
CA LEU A 91 -1.76 24.98 2.76
C LEU A 91 -1.39 23.70 3.52
N HIS A 92 -0.57 22.88 2.87
CA HIS A 92 0.11 21.75 3.49
C HIS A 92 1.57 22.13 3.71
N PHE A 93 2.02 22.15 4.97
CA PHE A 93 3.40 22.54 5.31
C PHE A 93 4.41 21.43 5.00
N GLY A 94 3.94 20.21 4.77
CA GLY A 94 4.70 18.98 4.93
C GLY A 94 4.27 18.26 6.21
N ASP A 95 4.53 16.95 6.30
CA ASP A 95 4.10 16.12 7.43
C ASP A 95 2.58 16.18 7.69
N HIS A 96 2.19 16.23 8.97
CA HIS A 96 0.82 16.17 9.46
C HIS A 96 0.18 17.56 9.62
N ASN A 97 0.88 18.63 9.22
CA ASN A 97 0.42 19.99 9.40
C ASN A 97 -0.29 20.47 8.14
N LEU A 98 -1.57 20.80 8.30
CA LEU A 98 -2.41 21.37 7.28
C LEU A 98 -3.27 22.47 7.86
N MET A 99 -3.40 23.55 7.09
CA MET A 99 -4.31 24.64 7.36
C MET A 99 -5.04 24.97 6.07
N GLY A 100 -6.36 25.08 6.13
CA GLY A 100 -7.16 25.54 5.02
C GLY A 100 -8.15 26.60 5.44
N GLY A 101 -8.69 27.31 4.45
CA GLY A 101 -9.78 28.23 4.61
C GLY A 101 -10.82 27.96 3.54
N ILE A 102 -12.09 28.07 3.91
CA ILE A 102 -13.20 28.01 2.96
C ILE A 102 -14.21 29.10 3.26
N ARG A 103 -14.74 29.73 2.21
CA ARG A 103 -15.78 30.75 2.33
C ARG A 103 -16.71 30.72 1.12
N PRO A 104 -17.96 31.19 1.24
CA PRO A 104 -18.84 31.36 0.08
C PRO A 104 -18.16 32.18 -1.03
N PHE A 105 -18.36 31.77 -2.28
CA PHE A 105 -17.84 32.47 -3.43
C PHE A 105 -18.52 33.84 -3.55
N GLY A 106 -17.74 34.90 -3.49
CA GLY A 106 -18.23 36.27 -3.66
C GLY A 106 -18.29 36.68 -5.12
N ASN A 107 -17.13 37.02 -5.69
CA ASN A 107 -16.99 37.41 -7.09
C ASN A 107 -15.58 37.11 -7.61
N ALA A 108 -15.41 37.17 -8.94
CA ALA A 108 -14.14 36.86 -9.60
C ALA A 108 -12.99 37.77 -9.12
N ALA A 109 -13.22 39.07 -8.91
CA ALA A 109 -12.17 39.99 -8.46
C ALA A 109 -11.64 39.64 -7.06
N ARG A 110 -12.53 39.26 -6.13
CA ARG A 110 -12.15 38.76 -4.80
C ARG A 110 -11.41 37.43 -4.87
N HIS A 111 -11.75 36.58 -5.83
CA HIS A 111 -11.08 35.29 -6.04
C HIS A 111 -9.67 35.47 -6.60
N VAL A 112 -9.50 36.33 -7.61
CA VAL A 112 -8.18 36.70 -8.16
C VAL A 112 -7.29 37.34 -7.09
N GLY A 113 -7.85 38.23 -6.27
CA GLY A 113 -7.14 38.83 -5.14
C GLY A 113 -6.68 37.80 -4.10
N LEU A 114 -7.54 36.82 -3.77
CA LEU A 114 -7.21 35.70 -2.89
C LEU A 114 -6.05 34.88 -3.45
N HIS A 115 -6.11 34.53 -4.74
CA HIS A 115 -5.06 33.76 -5.41
C HIS A 115 -3.71 34.50 -5.37
N GLY A 116 -3.67 35.76 -5.78
CA GLY A 116 -2.43 36.55 -5.75
C GLY A 116 -1.85 36.73 -4.34
N ALA A 117 -2.71 36.97 -3.34
CA ALA A 117 -2.29 37.16 -1.95
C ALA A 117 -1.67 35.91 -1.32
N LEU A 118 -2.04 34.71 -1.79
CA LEU A 118 -1.49 33.44 -1.30
C LEU A 118 -0.30 32.95 -2.13
N SER A 119 -0.40 33.04 -3.46
CA SER A 119 0.62 32.54 -4.39
C SER A 119 1.93 33.33 -4.31
N HIS A 120 1.87 34.65 -4.09
CA HIS A 120 3.09 35.48 -4.01
C HIS A 120 4.00 35.14 -2.81
N PRO A 121 3.52 35.12 -1.55
CA PRO A 121 4.35 34.70 -0.42
C PRO A 121 4.75 33.23 -0.50
N PHE A 122 3.88 32.35 -1.03
CA PHE A 122 4.21 30.93 -1.21
C PHE A 122 5.37 30.71 -2.19
N GLY A 123 5.40 31.44 -3.31
CA GLY A 123 6.51 31.38 -4.28
C GLY A 123 7.85 31.87 -3.70
N ARG A 124 7.80 32.67 -2.62
CA ARG A 124 8.98 33.13 -1.86
C ARG A 124 9.32 32.24 -0.67
N ALA A 125 8.62 31.11 -0.50
CA ALA A 125 8.72 30.21 0.64
C ALA A 125 8.42 30.87 2.01
N ASP A 126 7.67 31.98 2.05
CA ASP A 126 7.22 32.61 3.29
C ASP A 126 5.90 31.99 3.77
N LEU A 127 5.98 30.78 4.31
CA LEU A 127 4.81 30.03 4.79
C LEU A 127 4.09 30.76 5.94
N ALA A 128 4.82 31.53 6.75
CA ALA A 128 4.25 32.30 7.85
C ALA A 128 3.33 33.42 7.33
N GLU A 129 3.69 34.08 6.24
CA GLU A 129 2.81 35.04 5.59
C GLU A 129 1.60 34.37 4.94
N VAL A 130 1.77 33.20 4.30
CA VAL A 130 0.63 32.46 3.74
C VAL A 130 -0.40 32.14 4.83
N VAL A 131 0.03 31.67 6.01
CA VAL A 131 -0.85 31.41 7.16
C VAL A 131 -1.60 32.66 7.58
N ARG A 132 -0.89 33.78 7.75
CA ARG A 132 -1.52 35.06 8.12
C ARG A 132 -2.54 35.52 7.08
N GLN A 133 -2.26 35.30 5.79
CA GLN A 133 -3.19 35.64 4.71
C GLN A 133 -4.42 34.71 4.73
N ILE A 134 -4.25 33.41 4.99
CA ILE A 134 -5.39 32.49 5.16
C ILE A 134 -6.27 32.95 6.33
N ASP A 135 -5.71 33.20 7.51
CA ASP A 135 -6.49 33.64 8.67
C ASP A 135 -7.28 34.93 8.39
N ARG A 136 -6.63 35.92 7.76
CA ARG A 136 -7.26 37.20 7.42
C ARG A 136 -8.33 37.07 6.33
N LEU A 137 -8.03 36.38 5.22
CA LEU A 137 -8.91 36.34 4.05
C LEU A 137 -10.14 35.44 4.26
N PHE A 138 -10.04 34.47 5.16
CA PHE A 138 -11.14 33.58 5.51
C PHE A 138 -11.82 33.96 6.83
N GLU A 139 -11.42 35.06 7.49
CA GLU A 139 -12.08 35.61 8.68
C GLU A 139 -12.26 34.56 9.81
N GLY A 140 -11.27 33.70 9.99
CA GLY A 140 -11.33 32.60 10.96
C GLY A 140 -12.15 31.39 10.54
N GLN A 141 -12.78 31.37 9.34
CA GLN A 141 -13.37 30.16 8.71
C GLN A 141 -12.26 29.24 8.18
N THR A 142 -11.39 28.84 9.09
CA THR A 142 -10.24 27.99 8.84
C THR A 142 -10.50 26.58 9.34
N PHE A 143 -9.86 25.61 8.72
CA PHE A 143 -9.93 24.22 9.11
C PHE A 143 -8.53 23.61 9.12
N SER A 144 -8.43 22.45 9.76
CA SER A 144 -7.22 21.65 9.83
C SER A 144 -7.60 20.18 9.62
N LEU A 145 -6.61 19.30 9.55
CA LEU A 145 -6.81 17.84 9.51
C LEU A 145 -7.77 17.32 10.59
N ARG A 146 -7.86 17.99 11.76
CA ARG A 146 -8.75 17.58 12.86
C ARG A 146 -10.24 17.79 12.54
N HIS A 147 -10.54 18.75 11.66
CA HIS A 147 -11.90 19.14 11.30
C HIS A 147 -12.43 18.36 10.08
N LEU A 148 -11.61 17.54 9.42
CA LEU A 148 -12.03 16.70 8.30
C LEU A 148 -12.84 15.49 8.78
N LEU A 149 -13.66 14.92 7.89
CA LEU A 149 -14.39 13.68 8.19
C LEU A 149 -13.40 12.54 8.47
N LEU A 150 -13.82 11.58 9.29
CA LEU A 150 -12.96 10.52 9.81
C LEU A 150 -12.28 9.73 8.68
N ASP A 151 -13.05 9.26 7.70
CA ASP A 151 -12.58 8.36 6.66
C ASP A 151 -11.45 8.99 5.82
N ASP A 152 -11.59 10.26 5.43
CA ASP A 152 -10.55 10.91 4.64
C ASP A 152 -9.41 11.45 5.48
N ARG A 153 -9.64 11.75 6.77
CA ARG A 153 -8.54 11.97 7.71
C ARG A 153 -7.68 10.71 7.80
N GLU A 154 -8.29 9.53 7.88
CA GLU A 154 -7.57 8.25 7.85
C GLU A 154 -6.84 8.03 6.53
N GLU A 155 -7.47 8.32 5.39
CA GLU A 155 -6.83 8.18 4.07
C GLU A 155 -5.61 9.11 3.91
N ILE A 156 -5.75 10.41 4.21
CA ILE A 156 -4.64 11.37 4.12
C ILE A 156 -3.50 10.97 5.06
N MET A 157 -3.83 10.56 6.30
CA MET A 157 -2.83 10.09 7.25
C MET A 157 -2.17 8.80 6.79
N ARG A 158 -2.90 7.86 6.19
CA ARG A 158 -2.37 6.60 5.64
C ARG A 158 -1.36 6.88 4.53
N GLN A 159 -1.68 7.76 3.59
CA GLN A 159 -0.77 8.14 2.50
C GLN A 159 0.50 8.82 3.04
N LEU A 160 0.33 9.77 3.98
CA LEU A 160 1.46 10.48 4.59
C LEU A 160 2.39 9.52 5.36
N LEU A 161 1.80 8.63 6.15
CA LEU A 161 2.54 7.64 6.92
C LEU A 161 3.24 6.64 5.98
N ALA A 162 2.58 6.17 4.92
CA ALA A 162 3.19 5.27 3.95
C ALA A 162 4.45 5.88 3.32
N ASP A 163 4.37 7.14 2.86
CA ASP A 163 5.51 7.85 2.29
C ASP A 163 6.67 8.04 3.28
N ARG A 164 6.34 8.36 4.54
CA ARG A 164 7.35 8.53 5.60
C ARG A 164 7.99 7.22 6.00
N THR A 165 7.19 6.17 6.17
CA THR A 165 7.64 4.82 6.47
C THR A 165 8.60 4.35 5.40
N ARG A 166 8.21 4.38 4.10
CA ARG A 166 9.09 3.97 2.99
C ARG A 166 10.46 4.67 3.03
N ARG A 167 10.49 5.99 3.23
CA ARG A 167 11.77 6.73 3.33
C ARG A 167 12.62 6.33 4.53
N MET A 168 11.99 5.90 5.62
CA MET A 168 12.72 5.41 6.79
C MET A 168 13.23 3.99 6.55
N GLU A 169 12.44 3.14 5.90
CA GLU A 169 12.84 1.79 5.49
C GLU A 169 14.07 1.85 4.58
N GLU A 170 14.09 2.72 3.57
CA GLU A 170 15.25 2.97 2.70
C GLU A 170 16.52 3.34 3.50
N ARG A 171 16.37 4.14 4.56
CA ARG A 171 17.50 4.52 5.43
C ARG A 171 17.99 3.37 6.30
N VAL A 172 17.08 2.56 6.81
CA VAL A 172 17.42 1.36 7.60
C VAL A 172 18.13 0.33 6.73
N GLU A 173 17.66 0.13 5.50
CA GLU A 173 18.33 -0.74 4.53
C GLU A 173 19.74 -0.23 4.19
N ALA A 174 19.89 1.07 3.90
CA ALA A 174 21.20 1.65 3.64
C ALA A 174 22.15 1.52 4.84
N LEU A 175 21.63 1.64 6.06
CA LEU A 175 22.41 1.43 7.28
C LEU A 175 22.87 -0.03 7.39
N TYR A 176 21.99 -0.99 7.13
CA TYR A 176 22.36 -2.41 7.11
C TYR A 176 23.43 -2.68 6.04
N ASP A 177 23.23 -2.24 4.80
CA ASP A 177 24.17 -2.50 3.70
C ASP A 177 25.58 -1.94 3.98
N GLN A 178 25.67 -0.79 4.65
CA GLN A 178 26.94 -0.20 5.09
C GLN A 178 27.60 -0.96 6.24
N THR A 179 26.80 -1.52 7.14
CA THR A 179 27.30 -2.15 8.39
C THR A 179 27.45 -3.66 8.29
N ALA A 180 26.85 -4.32 7.28
CA ALA A 180 26.87 -5.76 7.11
C ALA A 180 28.30 -6.36 7.10
N PRO A 181 29.31 -5.79 6.42
CA PRO A 181 30.68 -6.32 6.49
C PRO A 181 31.26 -6.30 7.91
N LEU A 182 30.94 -5.27 8.70
CA LEU A 182 31.39 -5.15 10.08
C LEU A 182 30.67 -6.13 11.01
N ILE A 183 29.36 -6.32 10.82
CA ILE A 183 28.57 -7.32 11.57
C ILE A 183 29.19 -8.71 11.38
N ARG A 184 29.42 -9.11 10.13
CA ARG A 184 30.07 -10.40 9.80
C ARG A 184 31.47 -10.53 10.40
N PHE A 185 32.26 -9.45 10.37
CA PHE A 185 33.57 -9.45 10.98
C PHE A 185 33.49 -9.66 12.50
N LEU A 186 32.60 -8.95 13.20
CA LEU A 186 32.42 -9.09 14.65
C LEU A 186 32.01 -10.52 15.02
N GLU A 187 31.12 -11.13 14.26
CA GLU A 187 30.71 -12.53 14.44
C GLU A 187 31.87 -13.50 14.22
N SER A 188 32.71 -13.27 13.20
CA SER A 188 33.89 -14.10 12.93
C SER A 188 34.95 -14.09 14.04
N VAL A 189 34.92 -13.09 14.92
CA VAL A 189 35.81 -12.96 16.08
C VAL A 189 35.08 -13.13 17.42
N ASP A 190 33.89 -13.75 17.41
CA ASP A 190 33.05 -14.04 18.58
C ASP A 190 32.69 -12.78 19.42
N LEU A 191 32.55 -11.62 18.77
CA LEU A 191 32.14 -10.36 19.40
C LEU A 191 30.67 -10.04 19.10
N THR A 192 29.95 -9.57 20.12
CA THR A 192 28.55 -9.18 19.97
C THR A 192 28.42 -7.88 19.18
N SER A 193 27.61 -7.92 18.11
CA SER A 193 27.26 -6.72 17.35
C SER A 193 26.49 -5.70 18.20
N PRO A 194 26.82 -4.40 18.14
CA PRO A 194 26.04 -3.35 18.77
C PRO A 194 24.54 -3.47 18.45
N PRO A 195 23.62 -3.31 19.43
CA PRO A 195 22.18 -3.53 19.22
C PRO A 195 21.59 -2.74 18.05
N VAL A 196 22.12 -1.54 17.77
CA VAL A 196 21.69 -0.69 16.66
C VAL A 196 21.91 -1.34 15.29
N PHE A 197 22.99 -2.11 15.11
CA PHE A 197 23.27 -2.84 13.88
C PHE A 197 22.40 -4.09 13.77
N GLY A 198 22.19 -4.79 14.89
CA GLY A 198 21.27 -5.92 14.96
C GLY A 198 19.83 -5.55 14.58
N MET A 199 19.32 -4.40 15.05
CA MET A 199 17.99 -3.91 14.68
C MET A 199 17.86 -3.60 13.18
N ALA A 200 18.89 -3.00 12.58
CA ALA A 200 18.90 -2.72 11.14
C ALA A 200 18.94 -4.03 10.33
N ALA A 201 19.79 -4.99 10.72
CA ALA A 201 19.86 -6.30 10.11
C ALA A 201 18.54 -7.08 10.22
N GLU A 202 17.93 -7.11 11.41
CA GLU A 202 16.66 -7.79 11.64
C GLU A 202 15.56 -7.22 10.75
N TYR A 203 15.40 -5.90 10.71
CA TYR A 203 14.38 -5.26 9.89
C TYR A 203 14.60 -5.54 8.40
N THR A 204 15.80 -5.27 7.89
CA THR A 204 16.13 -5.39 6.46
C THR A 204 16.11 -6.82 5.95
N LEU A 205 16.69 -7.77 6.68
CA LEU A 205 16.73 -9.17 6.24
C LEU A 205 15.35 -9.81 6.27
N ARG A 206 14.50 -9.49 7.26
CA ARG A 206 13.10 -9.96 7.28
C ARG A 206 12.30 -9.39 6.12
N ALA A 207 12.44 -8.09 5.83
CA ALA A 207 11.76 -7.46 4.71
C ALA A 207 12.18 -8.08 3.37
N ARG A 208 13.50 -8.22 3.14
CA ARG A 208 14.06 -8.82 1.92
C ARG A 208 13.66 -10.29 1.76
N LEU A 209 13.70 -11.08 2.83
CA LEU A 209 13.25 -12.48 2.79
C LEU A 209 11.77 -12.60 2.47
N ARG A 210 10.91 -11.79 3.11
CA ARG A 210 9.48 -11.79 2.83
C ARG A 210 9.19 -11.41 1.38
N ALA A 211 9.89 -10.40 0.84
CA ALA A 211 9.75 -10.00 -0.55
C ALA A 211 10.25 -11.08 -1.52
N ALA A 212 11.41 -11.69 -1.24
CA ALA A 212 12.00 -12.71 -2.10
C ALA A 212 11.16 -14.00 -2.15
N VAL A 213 10.64 -14.45 -1.01
CA VAL A 213 9.76 -15.63 -0.94
C VAL A 213 8.36 -15.32 -1.47
N GLY A 214 7.87 -14.10 -1.30
CA GLY A 214 6.58 -13.64 -1.83
C GLY A 214 6.57 -13.26 -3.31
N ALA A 215 7.65 -13.50 -4.05
CA ALA A 215 7.76 -13.18 -5.48
C ALA A 215 6.95 -14.13 -6.40
N GLY A 216 6.31 -15.16 -5.83
CA GLY A 216 5.55 -16.15 -6.59
C GLY A 216 6.43 -16.87 -7.61
N MET A 217 5.96 -17.02 -8.85
CA MET A 217 6.73 -17.68 -9.93
C MET A 217 8.06 -17.00 -10.27
N ALA A 218 8.30 -15.75 -9.84
CA ALA A 218 9.56 -15.05 -10.03
C ALA A 218 10.57 -15.26 -8.88
N ILE A 219 10.35 -16.28 -8.03
CA ILE A 219 11.22 -16.59 -6.89
C ILE A 219 12.66 -16.87 -7.33
N ASP A 220 13.61 -16.17 -6.70
CA ASP A 220 15.04 -16.42 -6.85
C ASP A 220 15.58 -17.18 -5.63
N LEU A 221 15.70 -18.50 -5.77
CA LEU A 221 16.16 -19.39 -4.72
C LEU A 221 17.62 -19.13 -4.30
N VAL A 222 18.46 -18.59 -5.19
CA VAL A 222 19.84 -18.21 -4.86
C VAL A 222 19.81 -17.02 -3.91
N THR A 223 19.00 -16.00 -4.22
CA THR A 223 18.82 -14.83 -3.36
C THR A 223 18.20 -15.23 -2.02
N VAL A 224 17.17 -16.08 -2.00
CA VAL A 224 16.55 -16.57 -0.76
C VAL A 224 17.57 -17.32 0.11
N SER A 225 18.35 -18.24 -0.47
CA SER A 225 19.38 -19.00 0.26
C SER A 225 20.44 -18.09 0.88
N ARG A 226 20.90 -17.09 0.12
CA ARG A 226 21.86 -16.09 0.61
C ARG A 226 21.27 -15.28 1.77
N LEU A 227 20.04 -14.81 1.65
CA LEU A 227 19.39 -14.03 2.72
C LEU A 227 19.14 -14.86 3.99
N ILE A 228 18.87 -16.16 3.87
CA ILE A 228 18.79 -17.06 5.04
C ILE A 228 20.16 -17.19 5.71
N ALA A 229 21.24 -17.30 4.93
CA ALA A 229 22.60 -17.34 5.47
C ALA A 229 22.95 -16.03 6.18
N ASP A 230 22.70 -14.88 5.54
CA ASP A 230 22.92 -13.55 6.11
C ASP A 230 22.14 -13.36 7.42
N ALA A 231 20.90 -13.87 7.50
CA ALA A 231 20.08 -13.82 8.70
C ALA A 231 20.59 -14.72 9.83
N LYS A 232 21.14 -15.89 9.49
CA LYS A 232 21.78 -16.78 10.47
C LYS A 232 23.06 -16.19 11.04
N GLU A 233 23.90 -15.58 10.19
CA GLU A 233 25.11 -14.87 10.61
C GLU A 233 24.70 -13.78 11.60
N ALA A 234 23.84 -12.85 11.15
CA ALA A 234 23.35 -11.71 11.92
C ALA A 234 22.48 -12.04 13.15
N SER A 235 22.32 -13.32 13.50
CA SER A 235 21.49 -13.81 14.61
C SER A 235 20.05 -13.29 14.57
N VAL A 236 19.51 -13.10 13.37
CA VAL A 236 18.15 -12.61 13.14
C VAL A 236 17.16 -13.77 13.27
N ALA A 237 16.20 -13.62 14.19
CA ALA A 237 15.10 -14.58 14.30
C ALA A 237 14.22 -14.51 13.05
N LEU A 238 14.10 -15.62 12.32
CA LEU A 238 13.19 -15.76 11.20
C LEU A 238 11.84 -16.30 11.66
N ASP A 239 10.75 -15.94 10.97
CA ASP A 239 9.43 -16.52 11.19
C ASP A 239 9.26 -17.74 10.27
N PRO A 240 9.45 -18.97 10.78
CA PRO A 240 9.37 -20.17 9.95
C PRO A 240 7.96 -20.43 9.41
N VAL A 241 6.92 -19.95 10.10
CA VAL A 241 5.52 -20.17 9.70
C VAL A 241 5.18 -19.26 8.52
N ALA A 242 5.54 -17.98 8.59
CA ALA A 242 5.31 -17.04 7.50
C ALA A 242 6.11 -17.40 6.24
N LEU A 243 7.39 -17.76 6.40
CA LEU A 243 8.25 -18.16 5.29
C LEU A 243 7.80 -19.50 4.68
N GLY A 244 7.41 -20.46 5.52
CA GLY A 244 6.84 -21.73 5.07
C GLY A 244 5.59 -21.51 4.22
N ARG A 245 4.61 -20.75 4.72
CA ARG A 245 3.37 -20.47 3.97
C ARG A 245 3.65 -19.87 2.59
N ALA A 246 4.53 -18.87 2.50
CA ALA A 246 4.81 -18.20 1.23
C ALA A 246 5.53 -19.13 0.22
N LEU A 247 6.42 -20.01 0.68
CA LEU A 247 7.01 -21.05 -0.18
C LEU A 247 5.97 -22.08 -0.63
N GLN A 248 5.06 -22.48 0.26
CA GLN A 248 3.98 -23.40 -0.06
C GLN A 248 3.08 -22.83 -1.17
N GLU A 249 2.62 -21.59 -1.01
CA GLU A 249 1.79 -20.89 -2.01
C GLU A 249 2.52 -20.80 -3.36
N THR A 250 3.83 -20.51 -3.34
CA THR A 250 4.66 -20.46 -4.56
C THR A 250 4.76 -21.83 -5.23
N LEU A 251 4.98 -22.89 -4.44
CA LEU A 251 5.05 -24.25 -4.94
C LEU A 251 3.73 -24.71 -5.57
N GLU A 252 2.60 -24.40 -4.94
CA GLU A 252 1.26 -24.69 -5.45
C GLU A 252 1.03 -23.99 -6.81
N GLN A 253 1.39 -22.70 -6.93
CA GLN A 253 1.31 -21.95 -8.20
C GLN A 253 2.19 -22.55 -9.30
N VAL A 254 3.42 -22.95 -8.97
CA VAL A 254 4.35 -23.56 -9.95
C VAL A 254 3.81 -24.91 -10.44
N VAL A 255 3.27 -25.74 -9.56
CA VAL A 255 2.65 -27.02 -9.96
C VAL A 255 1.40 -26.80 -10.82
N GLU A 256 0.59 -25.79 -10.51
CA GLU A 256 -0.57 -25.44 -11.33
C GLU A 256 -0.15 -24.94 -12.73
N ALA A 257 0.87 -24.09 -12.80
CA ALA A 257 1.44 -23.63 -14.07
C ALA A 257 2.01 -24.79 -14.91
N LEU A 258 2.70 -25.73 -14.27
CA LEU A 258 3.16 -26.96 -14.91
C LEU A 258 2.01 -27.81 -15.44
N ALA A 259 0.88 -27.87 -14.74
CA ALA A 259 -0.29 -28.62 -15.20
C ALA A 259 -0.91 -28.00 -16.45
N ALA A 260 -0.87 -26.67 -16.56
CA ALA A 260 -1.35 -25.95 -17.73
C ALA A 260 -0.40 -26.05 -18.94
N ALA A 261 0.92 -26.08 -18.71
CA ALA A 261 1.95 -26.12 -19.76
C ALA A 261 3.03 -27.20 -19.48
N PRO A 262 2.67 -28.50 -19.52
CA PRO A 262 3.57 -29.58 -19.13
C PRO A 262 4.75 -29.78 -20.09
N GLU A 263 4.73 -29.16 -21.27
CA GLU A 263 5.81 -29.21 -22.26
C GLU A 263 6.97 -28.26 -21.95
N ASP A 264 6.80 -27.28 -21.04
CA ASP A 264 7.78 -26.27 -20.68
C ASP A 264 8.88 -26.85 -19.75
N LEU A 265 10.08 -27.04 -20.31
CA LEU A 265 11.23 -27.62 -19.62
C LEU A 265 11.85 -26.66 -18.57
N ASP A 266 11.75 -25.35 -18.78
CA ASP A 266 12.29 -24.36 -17.85
C ASP A 266 11.42 -24.30 -16.59
N MET A 267 10.10 -24.44 -16.77
CA MET A 267 9.16 -24.58 -15.65
C MET A 267 9.43 -25.84 -14.83
N TRP A 268 9.74 -26.97 -15.47
CA TRP A 268 10.12 -28.22 -14.79
C TRP A 268 11.40 -28.06 -13.97
N THR A 269 12.40 -27.37 -14.54
CA THR A 269 13.66 -27.08 -13.86
C THR A 269 13.43 -26.19 -12.62
N THR A 270 12.59 -25.16 -12.77
CA THR A 270 12.20 -24.26 -11.67
C THR A 270 11.47 -25.00 -10.56
N ALA A 271 10.52 -25.87 -10.92
CA ALA A 271 9.77 -26.67 -9.96
C ALA A 271 10.66 -27.68 -9.21
N ALA A 272 11.61 -28.31 -9.90
CA ALA A 272 12.54 -29.25 -9.28
C ALA A 272 13.44 -28.55 -8.27
N ALA A 273 14.01 -27.40 -8.65
CA ALA A 273 14.82 -26.58 -7.76
C ALA A 273 14.04 -26.09 -6.53
N LEU A 274 12.78 -25.66 -6.72
CA LEU A 274 11.92 -25.23 -5.63
C LEU A 274 11.55 -26.37 -4.68
N ALA A 275 11.21 -27.55 -5.22
CA ALA A 275 10.88 -28.73 -4.43
C ALA A 275 12.09 -29.23 -3.61
N GLU A 276 13.28 -29.24 -4.21
CA GLU A 276 14.53 -29.56 -3.52
C GLU A 276 14.84 -28.55 -2.41
N PHE A 277 14.70 -27.25 -2.71
CA PHE A 277 14.90 -26.19 -1.73
C PHE A 277 13.95 -26.33 -0.53
N VAL A 278 12.66 -26.54 -0.81
CA VAL A 278 11.61 -26.78 0.19
C VAL A 278 11.98 -27.98 1.09
N ALA A 279 12.39 -29.10 0.50
CA ALA A 279 12.77 -30.30 1.23
C ALA A 279 13.98 -30.10 2.16
N GLY A 280 14.91 -29.21 1.78
CA GLY A 280 16.10 -28.86 2.57
C GLY A 280 15.86 -27.85 3.69
N THR A 281 14.66 -27.24 3.76
CA THR A 281 14.37 -26.22 4.77
C THR A 281 13.88 -26.84 6.09
N PRO A 282 14.18 -26.23 7.25
CA PRO A 282 13.63 -26.66 8.54
C PRO A 282 12.16 -26.23 8.74
N TRP A 283 11.53 -25.65 7.72
CA TRP A 283 10.21 -25.05 7.82
C TRP A 283 9.13 -26.09 7.57
N GLN A 284 8.14 -26.16 8.46
CA GLN A 284 7.03 -27.09 8.31
C GLN A 284 6.10 -26.61 7.20
N LEU A 285 6.10 -27.33 6.09
CA LEU A 285 5.31 -27.09 4.89
C LEU A 285 4.23 -28.17 4.78
N ASP A 286 3.03 -27.80 4.34
CA ASP A 286 1.96 -28.75 4.01
C ASP A 286 1.86 -28.89 2.48
N PRO A 287 2.58 -29.84 1.85
CA PRO A 287 2.66 -29.92 0.40
C PRO A 287 1.43 -30.58 -0.25
N ARG A 288 0.33 -30.84 0.45
CA ARG A 288 -0.78 -31.68 -0.03
C ARG A 288 -1.36 -31.24 -1.37
N GLU A 289 -1.61 -29.95 -1.57
CA GLU A 289 -2.20 -29.46 -2.84
C GLU A 289 -1.21 -29.59 -4.00
N ALA A 290 0.06 -29.22 -3.77
CA ALA A 290 1.13 -29.41 -4.76
C ALA A 290 1.35 -30.90 -5.08
N GLN A 291 1.30 -31.78 -4.07
CA GLN A 291 1.37 -33.23 -4.27
C GLN A 291 0.19 -33.74 -5.12
N ASN A 292 -1.04 -33.33 -4.79
CA ASN A 292 -2.23 -33.73 -5.54
C ASN A 292 -2.16 -33.27 -7.00
N GLY A 293 -1.69 -32.04 -7.25
CA GLY A 293 -1.48 -31.52 -8.60
C GLY A 293 -0.43 -32.32 -9.39
N LEU A 294 0.71 -32.60 -8.77
CA LEU A 294 1.78 -33.40 -9.37
C LEU A 294 1.34 -34.84 -9.66
N TRP A 295 0.55 -35.44 -8.77
CA TRP A 295 0.01 -36.80 -8.98
C TRP A 295 -0.90 -36.87 -10.21
N ARG A 296 -1.76 -35.87 -10.43
CA ARG A 296 -2.60 -35.82 -11.65
C ARG A 296 -1.74 -35.74 -12.90
N LEU A 297 -0.73 -34.88 -12.91
CA LEU A 297 0.23 -34.77 -14.01
C LEU A 297 0.94 -36.10 -14.27
N TRP A 298 1.38 -36.78 -13.21
CA TRP A 298 2.01 -38.08 -13.31
C TRP A 298 1.06 -39.09 -13.95
N ALA A 299 -0.16 -39.24 -13.44
CA ALA A 299 -1.14 -40.21 -13.92
C ALA A 299 -1.52 -39.99 -15.39
N GLU A 300 -1.65 -38.74 -15.83
CA GLU A 300 -2.10 -38.39 -17.18
C GLU A 300 -0.97 -38.35 -18.22
N ARG A 301 0.22 -37.84 -17.86
CA ARG A 301 1.27 -37.51 -18.82
C ARG A 301 2.39 -38.53 -18.90
N LEU A 302 2.74 -39.19 -17.78
CA LEU A 302 3.84 -40.16 -17.78
C LEU A 302 3.62 -41.33 -18.75
N PRO A 303 2.41 -41.95 -18.85
CA PRO A 303 2.17 -43.01 -19.83
C PRO A 303 2.38 -42.54 -21.28
N VAL A 304 1.99 -41.29 -21.58
CA VAL A 304 2.11 -40.68 -22.91
C VAL A 304 3.58 -40.43 -23.26
N TRP A 305 4.37 -39.90 -22.33
CA TRP A 305 5.80 -39.66 -22.54
C TRP A 305 6.60 -40.96 -22.66
N ARG A 306 6.24 -42.01 -21.93
CA ARG A 306 6.87 -43.33 -22.07
C ARG A 306 6.53 -44.03 -23.39
N ALA A 307 5.32 -43.82 -23.90
CA ALA A 307 4.88 -44.39 -25.16
C ALA A 307 5.52 -43.69 -26.38
N ARG A 308 5.73 -42.37 -26.31
CA ARG A 308 6.44 -41.59 -27.33
C ARG A 308 7.94 -41.81 -27.20
N GLY A 309 8.51 -42.63 -28.06
CA GLY A 309 9.95 -42.90 -28.07
C GLY A 309 10.79 -41.65 -28.35
N ILE A 310 12.11 -41.71 -28.14
CA ILE A 310 13.06 -40.59 -28.36
C ILE A 310 12.93 -39.98 -29.76
N THR A 311 12.61 -40.81 -30.76
CA THR A 311 12.47 -40.41 -32.16
C THR A 311 11.25 -39.53 -32.43
N GLU A 312 10.20 -39.64 -31.60
CA GLU A 312 8.94 -38.90 -31.74
C GLU A 312 8.87 -37.66 -30.83
N ASP A 313 9.55 -37.70 -29.68
CA ASP A 313 9.68 -36.54 -28.78
C ASP A 313 11.06 -36.58 -28.10
N PRO A 314 12.04 -35.79 -28.60
CA PRO A 314 13.40 -35.75 -28.04
C PRO A 314 13.46 -35.34 -26.57
N HIS A 315 12.43 -34.66 -26.07
CA HIS A 315 12.39 -34.10 -24.71
C HIS A 315 11.54 -34.93 -23.74
N ALA A 316 10.86 -36.00 -24.18
CA ALA A 316 10.02 -36.82 -23.32
C ALA A 316 10.77 -37.46 -22.14
N ARG A 317 12.00 -37.93 -22.38
CA ARG A 317 12.88 -38.48 -21.32
C ARG A 317 13.32 -37.43 -20.31
N GLU A 318 13.54 -36.20 -20.78
CA GLU A 318 13.92 -35.08 -19.92
C GLU A 318 12.76 -34.70 -19.00
N ARG A 319 11.53 -34.60 -19.55
CA ARG A 319 10.32 -34.33 -18.76
C ARG A 319 10.03 -35.43 -17.74
N GLU A 320 10.21 -36.70 -18.10
CA GLU A 320 10.11 -37.81 -17.15
C GLU A 320 11.11 -37.66 -16.01
N ARG A 321 12.39 -37.38 -16.31
CA ARG A 321 13.42 -37.18 -15.29
C ARG A 321 13.08 -36.05 -14.33
N GLN A 322 12.63 -34.90 -14.85
CA GLN A 322 12.26 -33.74 -14.04
C GLN A 322 11.02 -34.00 -13.19
N LEU A 323 10.00 -34.68 -13.74
CA LEU A 323 8.82 -35.11 -12.98
C LEU A 323 9.21 -35.94 -11.75
N LEU A 324 10.13 -36.88 -11.92
CA LEU A 324 10.63 -37.70 -10.81
C LEU A 324 11.44 -36.90 -9.80
N ALA A 325 12.20 -35.89 -10.24
CA ALA A 325 12.94 -35.00 -9.36
C ALA A 325 12.01 -34.13 -8.50
N VAL A 326 10.98 -33.53 -9.11
CA VAL A 326 9.95 -32.77 -8.38
C VAL A 326 9.21 -33.69 -7.40
N ALA A 327 8.85 -34.90 -7.83
CA ALA A 327 8.18 -35.87 -6.97
C ALA A 327 9.02 -36.26 -5.74
N ALA A 328 10.32 -36.51 -5.93
CA ALA A 328 11.25 -36.78 -4.84
C ALA A 328 11.35 -35.60 -3.86
N GLY A 329 11.45 -34.36 -4.36
CA GLY A 329 11.49 -33.14 -3.54
C GLY A 329 10.19 -32.92 -2.74
N LEU A 330 9.04 -33.34 -3.26
CA LEU A 330 7.76 -33.29 -2.55
C LEU A 330 7.51 -34.50 -1.65
N GLY A 331 8.48 -35.41 -1.48
CA GLY A 331 8.36 -36.56 -0.58
C GLY A 331 7.48 -37.70 -1.11
N PHE A 332 7.24 -37.79 -2.42
CA PHE A 332 6.67 -39.00 -3.02
C PHE A 332 7.68 -40.15 -2.91
N ARG A 333 7.20 -41.33 -2.51
CA ARG A 333 7.96 -42.57 -2.73
C ARG A 333 7.74 -42.99 -4.18
N VAL A 334 8.69 -42.59 -5.04
CA VAL A 334 8.74 -42.94 -6.47
C VAL A 334 9.16 -44.40 -6.65
#